data_AF-A0A209C8K0-F1
#
_entry.id   AF-A0A209C8K0-F1
#
_cell.length_a   1.000
_cell.length_b   1.000
_cell.length_c   1.000
_cell.angle_alpha   90.00
_cell.angle_beta   90.00
_cell.angle_gamma   90.00
#
_symmetry.space_group_name_H-M   'P 1'
#
loop_
_entity.id
_entity.type
_entity.pdbx_description
1 polymer ?
#
loop_
_entity_poly.entity_id
_entity_poly.type
_entity_poly.pdbx_seq_one_letter_code
_entity_poly.pdbx_strand_id
1 'polypeptide(L)'
;MNGGHMQIGEVASRTELSLRTIRHYEETGLVVPSARSQGGFRLYTEADVARLMVVRRMKPLGFTLDEMRALLEATDRLDRGGEQLPADERARLLERVRGFEQAARQRVADLRTQLARAEEFAATLADRIESATGGQ
;
A
#
# COMPACT_ATOMS: atom_id res chain seq x y z
N MET A 1 6.83 25.78 13.58
CA MET A 1 7.56 24.61 13.03
C MET A 1 7.14 24.45 11.58
N ASN A 2 7.91 25.00 10.64
CA ASN A 2 7.59 24.96 9.20
C ASN A 2 8.05 23.62 8.63
N GLY A 3 7.20 22.60 8.68
CA GLY A 3 7.52 21.24 8.24
C GLY A 3 6.76 20.82 6.99
N GLY A 4 7.34 21.12 5.82
CA GLY A 4 7.28 20.25 4.63
C GLY A 4 5.91 19.94 4.00
N HIS A 5 5.19 20.94 3.53
CA HIS A 5 4.11 20.70 2.57
C HIS A 5 4.72 20.40 1.18
N MET A 6 4.41 19.22 0.64
CA MET A 6 4.88 18.74 -0.66
C MET A 6 3.80 18.88 -1.72
N GLN A 7 4.18 19.24 -2.93
CA GLN A 7 3.26 19.20 -4.06
C GLN A 7 3.11 17.78 -4.60
N ILE A 8 2.01 17.52 -5.31
CA ILE A 8 1.70 16.20 -5.88
C ILE A 8 2.83 15.62 -6.75
N GLY A 9 3.62 16.46 -7.43
CA GLY A 9 4.77 16.04 -8.23
C GLY A 9 5.90 15.45 -7.37
N GLU A 10 6.23 16.11 -6.26
CA GLU A 10 7.21 15.61 -5.31
C GLU A 10 6.73 14.33 -4.63
N VAL A 11 5.45 14.27 -4.26
CA VAL A 11 4.82 13.06 -3.71
C VAL A 11 4.88 11.90 -4.69
N ALA A 12 4.62 12.14 -5.98
CA ALA A 12 4.74 11.11 -7.01
C ALA A 12 6.16 10.55 -7.10
N SER A 13 7.17 11.41 -7.08
CA SER A 13 8.58 10.98 -7.08
C SER A 13 8.93 10.17 -5.83
N ARG A 14 8.48 10.59 -4.65
CA ARG A 14 8.79 9.91 -3.38
C ARG A 14 8.06 8.58 -3.20
N THR A 15 6.82 8.51 -3.69
CA THR A 15 5.98 7.31 -3.54
C THR A 15 6.11 6.36 -4.72
N GLU A 16 6.75 6.78 -5.82
CA GLU A 16 6.77 6.12 -7.13
C GLU A 16 5.35 5.82 -7.66
N LEU A 17 4.34 6.53 -7.15
CA LEU A 17 2.98 6.46 -7.66
C LEU A 17 2.83 7.47 -8.79
N SER A 18 2.08 7.08 -9.83
CA SER A 18 1.72 8.05 -10.87
C SER A 18 0.84 9.16 -10.29
N LEU A 19 0.92 10.36 -10.87
CA LEU A 19 0.00 11.46 -10.54
C LEU A 19 -1.48 11.06 -10.67
N ARG A 20 -1.79 10.16 -11.62
CA ARG A 20 -3.14 9.61 -11.81
C ARG A 20 -3.56 8.74 -10.63
N THR A 21 -2.66 7.89 -10.14
CA THR A 21 -2.91 7.01 -8.99
C THR A 21 -3.13 7.83 -7.71
N ILE A 22 -2.33 8.86 -7.49
CA ILE A 22 -2.49 9.74 -6.32
C ILE A 22 -3.84 10.46 -6.38
N ARG A 23 -4.22 11.02 -7.54
CA ARG A 23 -5.54 11.65 -7.72
C ARG A 23 -6.68 10.66 -7.52
N HIS A 24 -6.54 9.43 -8.00
CA HIS A 24 -7.55 8.40 -7.79
C HIS A 24 -7.74 8.08 -6.29
N TYR A 25 -6.65 8.03 -5.51
CA TYR A 25 -6.75 7.86 -4.05
C TYR A 25 -7.35 9.08 -3.33
N GLU A 26 -7.18 10.28 -3.87
CA GLU A 26 -7.88 11.49 -3.39
C GLU A 26 -9.37 11.45 -3.73
N GLU A 27 -9.73 11.13 -4.97
CA GLU A 27 -11.12 11.06 -5.44
C GLU A 27 -11.93 10.00 -4.70
N THR A 28 -11.29 8.87 -4.38
CA THR A 28 -11.89 7.82 -3.55
C THR A 28 -11.88 8.17 -2.05
N GLY A 29 -11.29 9.31 -1.65
CA GLY A 29 -11.18 9.74 -0.26
C GLY A 29 -10.30 8.83 0.60
N LEU A 30 -9.42 8.05 -0.02
CA LEU A 30 -8.51 7.15 0.69
C LEU A 30 -7.32 7.93 1.28
N VAL A 31 -6.79 8.90 0.52
CA VAL A 31 -5.78 9.86 0.98
C VAL A 31 -6.19 11.26 0.53
N VAL A 32 -6.46 12.16 1.47
CA VAL A 32 -6.82 13.55 1.16
C VAL A 32 -5.61 14.44 1.47
N PRO A 33 -5.24 15.39 0.58
CA PRO A 33 -4.17 16.32 0.87
C PRO A 33 -4.48 17.15 2.13
N SER A 34 -3.51 17.25 3.02
CA SER A 34 -3.64 18.01 4.28
C SER A 34 -3.98 19.49 4.08
N ALA A 35 -3.55 20.08 2.95
CA ALA A 35 -3.83 21.48 2.66
C ALA A 35 -3.95 21.76 1.16
N ARG A 36 -4.43 22.96 0.84
CA ARG A 36 -4.30 23.57 -0.48
C ARG A 36 -3.58 24.91 -0.35
N SER A 37 -2.70 25.21 -1.30
CA SER A 37 -2.05 26.52 -1.35
C SER A 37 -3.03 27.60 -1.79
N GLN A 38 -2.67 28.89 -1.63
CA GLN A 38 -3.49 30.00 -2.10
C GLN A 38 -3.78 29.94 -3.62
N GLY A 39 -2.88 29.35 -4.40
CA GLY A 39 -3.07 29.12 -5.84
C GLY A 39 -3.86 27.86 -6.20
N GLY A 40 -4.41 27.15 -5.21
CA GLY A 40 -5.21 25.93 -5.42
C GLY A 40 -4.40 24.64 -5.58
N PHE A 41 -3.08 24.67 -5.42
CA PHE A 41 -2.23 23.48 -5.50
C PHE A 41 -2.44 22.58 -4.28
N ARG A 42 -2.39 21.26 -4.50
CA ARG A 42 -2.50 20.25 -3.45
C ARG A 42 -1.20 20.20 -2.65
N LEU A 43 -1.32 20.25 -1.34
CA LEU A 43 -0.22 20.20 -0.40
C LEU A 43 -0.38 18.98 0.50
N TYR A 44 0.63 18.12 0.48
CA TYR A 44 0.69 16.88 1.22
C TYR A 44 1.71 16.98 2.34
N THR A 45 1.39 16.44 3.50
CA THR A 45 2.35 16.32 4.61
C THR A 45 3.11 14.99 4.53
N GLU A 46 4.13 14.83 5.37
CA GLU A 46 4.80 13.53 5.56
C GLU A 46 3.83 12.42 5.97
N ALA A 47 2.80 12.76 6.77
CA ALA A 47 1.76 11.80 7.16
C ALA A 47 0.95 11.33 5.94
N ASP A 48 0.60 12.24 5.03
CA ASP A 48 -0.10 11.87 3.79
C ASP A 48 0.77 10.96 2.90
N VAL A 49 2.08 11.24 2.82
CA VAL A 49 3.03 10.40 2.08
C VAL A 49 3.16 9.02 2.70
N ALA A 50 3.28 8.93 4.03
CA ALA A 50 3.32 7.65 4.73
C ALA A 50 2.05 6.83 4.48
N ARG A 51 0.89 7.49 4.46
CA ARG A 51 -0.41 6.88 4.13
C ARG A 51 -0.43 6.31 2.71
N LEU A 52 0.05 7.08 1.72
CA LEU A 52 0.17 6.62 0.32
C LEU A 52 1.10 5.41 0.20
N MET A 53 2.20 5.39 0.96
CA MET A 53 3.14 4.26 0.97
C MET A 53 2.51 2.98 1.52
N VAL A 54 1.64 3.07 2.54
CA VAL A 54 0.88 1.92 3.04
C VAL A 54 -0.06 1.39 1.95
N VAL A 55 -0.87 2.26 1.34
CA VAL A 55 -1.79 1.89 0.25
C VAL A 55 -1.04 1.24 -0.91
N ARG A 56 0.11 1.80 -1.29
CA ARG A 56 0.98 1.26 -2.36
C ARG A 56 1.38 -0.19 -2.06
N ARG A 57 1.78 -0.50 -0.82
CA ARG A 57 2.21 -1.86 -0.43
C ARG A 57 1.05 -2.85 -0.35
N MET A 58 -0.15 -2.38 -0.04
CA MET A 58 -1.35 -3.21 0.03
C MET A 58 -1.85 -3.64 -1.36
N LYS A 59 -1.64 -2.80 -2.40
CA LYS A 59 -2.21 -3.05 -3.72
C LYS A 59 -1.73 -4.35 -4.39
N PRO A 60 -0.42 -4.69 -4.42
CA PRO A 60 0.07 -5.96 -4.98
C PRO A 60 -0.42 -7.19 -4.22
N LEU A 61 -0.74 -7.03 -2.93
CA LEU A 61 -1.33 -8.09 -2.11
C LEU A 61 -2.84 -8.23 -2.34
N GLY A 62 -3.43 -7.55 -3.33
CA GLY A 62 -4.84 -7.70 -3.69
C GLY A 62 -5.83 -7.15 -2.66
N PHE A 63 -5.42 -6.25 -1.77
CA PHE A 63 -6.36 -5.62 -0.84
C PHE A 63 -7.32 -4.69 -1.61
N THR A 64 -8.58 -4.66 -1.18
CA THR A 64 -9.60 -3.76 -1.73
C THR A 64 -9.42 -2.35 -1.17
N LEU A 65 -10.06 -1.35 -1.82
CA LEU A 65 -10.03 0.02 -1.31
C LEU A 65 -10.66 0.13 0.08
N ASP A 66 -11.70 -0.66 0.36
CA ASP A 66 -12.37 -0.68 1.66
C ASP A 66 -11.48 -1.30 2.74
N GLU A 67 -10.75 -2.36 2.41
CA GLU A 67 -9.74 -2.96 3.31
C GLU A 67 -8.61 -1.98 3.60
N MET A 68 -8.13 -1.26 2.58
CA MET A 68 -7.11 -0.22 2.74
C MET A 68 -7.61 0.89 3.67
N ARG A 69 -8.83 1.39 3.45
CA ARG A 69 -9.45 2.41 4.30
C ARG A 69 -9.56 1.93 5.75
N ALA A 70 -10.06 0.71 5.94
CA ALA A 70 -10.24 0.12 7.26
C ALA A 70 -8.93 -0.04 8.04
N LEU A 71 -7.84 -0.43 7.39
CA LEU A 71 -6.52 -0.49 8.05
C LEU A 71 -6.06 0.90 8.45
N LEU A 72 -6.14 1.85 7.51
CA LEU A 72 -5.68 3.21 7.71
C LEU A 72 -6.43 3.94 8.82
N GLU A 73 -7.76 3.77 8.90
CA GLU A 73 -8.56 4.31 10.00
C GLU A 73 -8.16 3.69 11.34
N ALA A 74 -7.86 2.39 11.37
CA ALA A 74 -7.45 1.73 12.60
C ALA A 74 -6.09 2.24 13.09
N THR A 75 -5.12 2.39 12.18
CA THR A 75 -3.80 2.93 12.51
C THR A 75 -3.87 4.41 12.90
N ASP A 76 -4.66 5.23 12.19
CA ASP A 76 -4.83 6.66 12.52
C ASP A 76 -5.36 6.87 13.94
N ARG A 77 -6.35 6.05 14.37
CA ARG A 77 -6.90 6.13 15.74
C ARG A 77 -5.88 5.71 16.79
N LEU A 78 -5.10 4.66 16.50
CA LEU A 78 -4.02 4.21 17.38
C LEU A 78 -2.91 5.26 17.50
N ASP A 79 -2.53 5.92 16.41
CA ASP A 79 -1.44 6.91 16.40
C ASP A 79 -1.86 8.23 17.08
N ARG A 80 -3.11 8.68 16.89
CA ARG A 80 -3.58 9.96 17.46
C ARG A 80 -3.96 9.89 18.94
N GLY A 81 -4.39 8.72 19.42
CA GLY A 81 -5.00 8.61 20.75
C GLY A 81 -4.67 7.32 21.49
N GLY A 82 -3.71 6.51 21.02
CA GLY A 82 -3.48 5.13 21.47
C GLY A 82 -3.38 4.91 22.97
N GLU A 83 -2.92 5.89 23.75
CA GLU A 83 -2.81 5.81 25.22
C GLU A 83 -4.03 6.37 25.96
N GLN A 84 -4.83 7.21 25.29
CA GLN A 84 -6.01 7.90 25.83
C GLN A 84 -7.32 7.18 25.46
N LEU A 85 -7.25 6.23 24.52
CA LEU A 85 -8.39 5.40 24.12
C LEU A 85 -8.82 4.47 25.26
N PRO A 86 -10.13 4.22 25.43
CA PRO A 86 -10.63 3.16 26.28
C PRO A 86 -9.96 1.81 25.95
N ALA A 87 -9.64 1.02 26.97
CA ALA A 87 -8.86 -0.21 26.82
C ALA A 87 -9.52 -1.21 25.85
N ASP A 88 -10.84 -1.28 25.86
CA ASP A 88 -11.65 -2.12 24.98
C ASP A 88 -11.64 -1.63 23.53
N GLU A 89 -11.68 -0.31 23.30
CA GLU A 89 -11.54 0.28 21.96
C GLU A 89 -10.14 0.02 21.40
N ARG A 90 -9.10 0.27 22.21
CA ARG A 90 -7.72 0.01 21.85
C ARG A 90 -7.49 -1.46 21.51
N ALA A 91 -8.04 -2.38 22.30
CA ALA A 91 -7.95 -3.81 22.04
C ALA A 91 -8.59 -4.18 20.69
N ARG A 92 -9.78 -3.63 20.38
CA ARG A 92 -10.46 -3.86 19.08
C ARG A 92 -9.64 -3.36 17.89
N LEU A 93 -9.02 -2.17 18.00
CA LEU A 93 -8.18 -1.61 16.94
C LEU A 93 -6.93 -2.46 16.71
N LEU A 94 -6.26 -2.89 17.79
CA LEU A 94 -5.10 -3.77 17.69
C LEU A 94 -5.46 -5.12 17.06
N GLU A 95 -6.61 -5.68 17.42
CA GLU A 95 -7.08 -6.94 16.82
C GLU A 95 -7.38 -6.77 15.32
N ARG A 96 -7.97 -5.64 14.92
CA ARG A 96 -8.17 -5.30 13.51
C ARG A 96 -6.84 -5.24 12.75
N VAL A 97 -5.84 -4.55 13.31
CA VAL A 97 -4.50 -4.47 12.70
C VAL A 97 -3.83 -5.84 12.61
N ARG A 98 -3.96 -6.69 13.64
CA ARG A 98 -3.47 -8.08 13.60
C ARG A 98 -4.14 -8.90 12.50
N GLY A 99 -5.44 -8.73 12.28
CA GLY A 99 -6.15 -9.39 11.17
C GLY A 99 -5.57 -9.02 9.81
N PHE A 100 -5.25 -7.73 9.58
CA PHE A 100 -4.59 -7.29 8.35
C PHE A 100 -3.16 -7.83 8.22
N GLU A 101 -2.43 -7.92 9.33
CA GLU A 101 -1.09 -8.49 9.39
C GLU A 101 -1.09 -9.96 8.98
N GLN A 102 -2.01 -10.75 9.53
CA GLN A 102 -2.21 -12.16 9.16
C GLN A 102 -2.64 -12.32 7.71
N ALA A 103 -3.58 -11.50 7.24
CA ALA A 103 -4.01 -11.51 5.84
C ALA A 103 -2.84 -11.19 4.89
N ALA A 104 -2.00 -10.21 5.23
CA ALA A 104 -0.82 -9.87 4.45
C ALA A 104 0.17 -11.05 4.41
N ARG A 105 0.43 -11.70 5.54
CA ARG A 105 1.29 -12.90 5.60
C ARG A 105 0.76 -14.03 4.72
N GLN A 106 -0.54 -14.31 4.78
CA GLN A 106 -1.15 -15.37 3.97
C GLN A 106 -1.00 -15.07 2.48
N ARG A 107 -1.35 -13.84 2.05
CA ARG A 107 -1.26 -13.45 0.65
C ARG A 107 0.18 -13.45 0.13
N VAL A 108 1.16 -13.12 0.97
CA VAL A 108 2.59 -13.29 0.63
C VAL A 108 2.96 -14.76 0.44
N ALA A 109 2.47 -15.66 1.29
CA ALA A 109 2.71 -17.09 1.12
C ALA A 109 2.08 -17.64 -0.17
N ASP A 110 0.88 -17.18 -0.50
CA ASP A 110 0.19 -17.55 -1.75
C ASP A 110 0.97 -17.05 -2.97
N LEU A 111 1.44 -15.79 -2.95
CA LEU A 111 2.26 -15.22 -4.02
C LEU A 111 3.58 -15.99 -4.21
N ARG A 112 4.24 -16.41 -3.12
CA ARG A 112 5.45 -17.26 -3.20
C ARG A 112 5.17 -18.60 -3.86
N THR A 113 4.02 -19.20 -3.54
CA THR A 113 3.60 -20.46 -4.18
C THR A 113 3.33 -20.28 -5.67
N GLN A 114 2.70 -19.16 -6.05
CA GLN A 114 2.47 -18.83 -7.46
C GLN A 114 3.77 -18.57 -8.21
N LEU A 115 4.72 -17.85 -7.58
CA LEU A 115 6.03 -17.59 -8.15
C LEU A 115 6.78 -18.89 -8.44
N ALA A 116 6.85 -19.81 -7.46
CA ALA A 116 7.52 -21.10 -7.64
C ALA A 116 6.95 -21.89 -8.82
N ARG A 117 5.62 -21.95 -8.96
CA ARG A 117 4.96 -22.62 -10.09
C ARG A 117 5.27 -21.94 -11.44
N ALA A 118 5.33 -20.62 -11.46
CA ALA A 118 5.67 -19.87 -12.67
C ALA A 118 7.12 -20.10 -13.10
N GLU A 119 8.05 -20.16 -12.13
CA GLU A 119 9.46 -20.47 -12.36
C GLU A 119 9.65 -21.90 -12.89
N GLU A 120 8.97 -22.90 -12.29
CA GLU A 120 8.96 -24.29 -12.77
C GLU A 120 8.47 -24.39 -14.22
N PHE A 121 7.40 -23.67 -14.55
CA PHE A 121 6.87 -23.62 -15.91
C PHE A 121 7.86 -22.98 -16.88
N ALA A 122 8.50 -21.86 -16.51
CA ALA A 122 9.51 -21.20 -17.34
C ALA A 122 10.71 -22.11 -17.59
N ALA A 123 11.20 -22.81 -16.57
CA ALA A 123 12.28 -23.80 -16.69
C ALA A 123 11.90 -24.94 -17.65
N THR A 124 10.68 -25.48 -17.51
CA THR A 124 10.18 -26.54 -18.41
C THR A 124 10.17 -26.09 -19.88
N LEU A 125 9.84 -24.83 -20.16
CA LEU A 125 9.88 -24.31 -21.52
C LEU A 125 11.32 -24.13 -22.02
N ALA A 126 12.25 -23.69 -21.17
CA ALA A 126 13.66 -23.56 -21.52
C ALA A 126 14.27 -24.92 -21.91
N ASP A 127 14.07 -25.95 -21.09
CA ASP A 127 14.55 -27.31 -21.35
C ASP A 127 14.04 -27.87 -22.69
N ARG A 128 12.78 -27.56 -23.03
CA ARG A 128 12.16 -27.96 -24.31
C ARG A 128 12.79 -27.23 -25.50
N ILE A 129 13.09 -25.94 -25.37
CA ILE A 129 13.75 -25.15 -26.41
C ILE A 129 15.15 -25.73 -26.65
N GLU A 130 15.93 -25.96 -25.60
CA GLU A 130 17.28 -26.52 -25.70
C GLU A 130 17.29 -27.89 -26.38
N SER A 131 16.38 -28.78 -25.95
CA SER A 131 16.22 -30.11 -26.53
C SER A 131 15.86 -30.09 -28.03
N ALA A 132 15.12 -29.08 -28.48
CA ALA A 132 14.75 -28.91 -29.88
C ALA A 132 15.90 -28.31 -30.73
N THR A 133 16.79 -27.52 -30.13
CA THR A 133 17.92 -26.86 -30.83
C THR A 133 19.23 -27.65 -30.81
N GLY A 134 19.44 -28.54 -29.82
CA GLY A 134 20.69 -29.31 -29.64
C GLY A 134 20.78 -30.61 -30.45
N GLY A 135 19.85 -30.85 -31.38
CA GLY A 135 19.77 -32.07 -32.20
C GLY A 135 20.33 -31.94 -33.63
N GLN A 136 21.25 -31.00 -33.91
CA GLN A 136 21.98 -30.92 -35.18
C GLN A 136 23.46 -31.21 -35.01
#